data_AF-X1MKU8-F1
#
_entry.id   AF-X1MKU8-F1
#
_cell.length_a   1.000
_cell.length_b   1.000
_cell.length_c   1.000
_cell.angle_alpha   90.00
_cell.angle_beta   90.00
_cell.angle_gamma   90.00
#
_symmetry.space_group_name_H-M   'P 1'
#
loop_
_entity.id
_entity.type
_entity.pdbx_description
1 polymer ?
#
loop_
_entity_poly.entity_id
_entity_poly.type
_entity_poly.pdbx_seq_one_letter_code
_entity_poly.pdbx_strand_id
1 'polypeptide(L)' 'ENNGIGLAVDGNNPVEIREAIRRLKNNPEVYQEMAEKARKLAEKKYCWEKVSKKLVALYKNLR' A
#
# COMPACT_ATOMS: atom_id res chain seq x y z
N GLU A 1 -7.48 -5.04 2.95
CA GLU A 1 -6.45 -4.83 3.99
C GLU A 1 -6.27 -3.33 4.21
N ASN A 2 -6.39 -2.82 5.44
CA ASN A 2 -6.01 -1.46 5.77
C ASN A 2 -4.62 -1.49 6.41
N ASN A 3 -3.57 -1.42 5.58
CA ASN A 3 -2.19 -1.57 6.04
C ASN A 3 -1.60 -0.26 6.58
N GLY A 4 -2.40 0.81 6.69
CA GLY A 4 -1.93 2.13 7.14
C GLY A 4 -0.88 2.74 6.23
N ILE A 5 -0.92 2.41 4.92
CA ILE A 5 0.04 2.85 3.90
C ILE A 5 -0.53 3.94 2.98
N GLY A 6 -1.78 4.36 3.23
CA GLY A 6 -2.51 5.33 2.43
C GLY A 6 -3.95 5.49 2.89
N LEU A 7 -4.70 6.33 2.19
CA LEU A 7 -6.11 6.63 2.43
C LEU A 7 -6.93 6.14 1.24
N ALA A 8 -7.82 5.19 1.47
CA ALA A 8 -8.82 4.80 0.47
C ALA A 8 -10.00 5.76 0.55
N VAL A 9 -10.44 6.27 -0.60
CA VAL A 9 -11.56 7.22 -0.74
C VAL A 9 -12.44 6.81 -1.91
N ASP A 10 -13.69 7.30 -1.96
CA ASP A 10 -14.52 7.18 -3.15
C ASP A 10 -13.97 8.06 -4.28
N GLY A 11 -13.61 7.43 -5.40
CA GLY A 11 -13.07 8.09 -6.59
C GLY A 11 -14.07 9.02 -7.29
N ASN A 12 -15.37 8.87 -7.04
CA ASN A 12 -16.41 9.75 -7.59
C ASN A 12 -16.79 10.90 -6.63
N ASN A 13 -16.18 10.96 -5.44
CA ASN A 13 -16.46 11.98 -4.44
C ASN A 13 -15.32 13.02 -4.36
N PRO A 14 -15.45 14.17 -5.06
CA PRO A 14 -14.39 15.19 -5.08
C PRO A 14 -14.14 15.83 -3.70
N VAL A 15 -15.15 15.85 -2.83
CA VAL A 15 -14.99 16.37 -1.45
C VAL A 15 -14.09 15.45 -0.64
N GLU A 16 -14.31 14.14 -0.72
CA GLU A 16 -13.52 13.15 0.02
C GLU A 16 -12.05 13.13 -0.45
N ILE A 17 -11.83 13.18 -1.77
CA ILE A 17 -10.49 13.30 -2.36
C ILE A 17 -9.77 14.55 -1.82
N ARG A 18 -10.45 15.71 -1.82
CA ARG A 18 -9.88 16.96 -1.30
C ARG A 18 -9.49 16.83 0.16
N GLU A 19 -10.35 16.25 1.00
CA GLU A 19 -10.05 16.12 2.43
C GLU A 19 -8.91 15.13 2.69
N ALA A 20 -8.82 14.03 1.92
CA ALA A 20 -7.67 13.12 2.02
C ALA A 20 -6.35 13.80 1.63
N ILE A 21 -6.33 14.58 0.53
CA ILE A 21 -5.16 15.37 0.12
C ILE A 21 -4.79 16.38 1.21
N ARG A 22 -5.76 17.12 1.75
CA ARG A 22 -5.55 18.08 2.84
C ARG A 22 -4.98 17.42 4.09
N ARG A 23 -5.49 16.26 4.46
CA ARG A 23 -5.00 15.49 5.62
C ARG A 23 -3.52 15.15 5.47
N LEU A 24 -3.10 14.65 4.31
CA LEU A 24 -1.70 14.31 4.06
C LEU A 24 -0.80 15.56 4.00
N LYS A 25 -1.27 16.63 3.35
CA LYS A 25 -0.53 17.88 3.22
C LYS A 25 -0.31 18.59 4.56
N ASN A 26 -1.34 18.63 5.40
CA ASN A 26 -1.32 19.40 6.66
C ASN A 26 -0.73 18.60 7.83
N ASN A 27 -0.51 17.28 7.69
CA ASN A 27 0.05 16.42 8.73
C ASN A 27 1.26 15.64 8.18
N PRO A 28 2.43 16.29 8.04
CA PRO A 28 3.61 15.67 7.42
C PRO A 28 4.09 14.41 8.15
N GLU A 29 3.92 14.34 9.48
CA GLU A 29 4.26 13.16 10.28
C GLU A 29 3.43 11.93 9.87
N VAL A 30 2.12 12.11 9.70
CA VAL A 30 1.21 11.06 9.24
C VAL A 30 1.59 10.60 7.84
N TYR A 31 1.92 11.54 6.95
CA TYR A 31 2.40 11.21 5.60
C TYR A 31 3.69 10.39 5.63
N GLN A 32 4.69 10.80 6.43
CA GLN A 32 5.96 10.10 6.56
C GLN A 32 5.78 8.68 7.10
N GLU A 33 4.97 8.52 8.16
CA GLU A 33 4.68 7.21 8.74
C GLU A 33 4.04 6.27 7.70
N MET A 34 3.06 6.76 6.93
CA MET A 34 2.42 5.99 5.87
C MET A 34 3.42 5.61 4.77
N ALA A 35 4.26 6.56 4.32
CA ALA A 35 5.24 6.34 3.27
C ALA A 35 6.30 5.30 3.66
N GLU A 36 6.80 5.35 4.90
CA GLU A 36 7.75 4.36 5.40
C GLU A 36 7.14 2.96 5.48
N LYS A 37 5.91 2.85 5.99
CA LYS A 37 5.18 1.58 6.03
C LYS A 37 4.96 1.04 4.62
N ALA A 38 4.55 1.90 3.68
CA ALA A 38 4.34 1.54 2.28
C ALA A 38 5.61 0.94 1.67
N ARG A 39 6.76 1.63 1.84
CA ARG A 39 8.06 1.18 1.35
C ARG A 39 8.46 -0.17 1.95
N LYS A 40 8.39 -0.30 3.28
CA LYS A 40 8.72 -1.56 3.98
C LYS A 40 7.86 -2.72 3.48
N LEU A 41 6.57 -2.49 3.23
CA LEU A 41 5.65 -3.52 2.76
C LEU A 41 5.94 -3.93 1.31
N ALA A 42 6.24 -2.97 0.44
CA ALA A 42 6.66 -3.22 -0.93
C ALA A 42 7.94 -4.08 -0.96
N GLU A 43 8.96 -3.73 -0.17
CA GLU A 43 10.23 -4.46 -0.11
C GLU A 43 10.10 -5.86 0.51
N LYS A 44 9.27 -6.03 1.55
CA LYS A 44 9.21 -7.28 2.33
C LYS A 44 8.13 -8.27 1.91
N LYS A 45 6.98 -7.81 1.42
CA LYS A 45 5.80 -8.66 1.12
C LYS A 45 5.51 -8.74 -0.37
N TYR A 46 5.58 -7.61 -1.07
CA TYR A 46 5.11 -7.49 -2.45
C TYR A 46 6.23 -7.33 -3.49
N CYS A 47 7.49 -7.51 -3.10
CA CYS A 47 8.60 -7.46 -4.05
C CYS A 47 8.61 -8.72 -4.95
N TRP A 48 9.17 -8.56 -6.15
CA TRP A 48 9.28 -9.63 -7.15
C TRP A 48 9.89 -10.90 -6.59
N GLU A 49 10.94 -10.79 -5.77
CA GLU A 49 11.62 -11.95 -5.19
C GLU A 49 10.71 -12.77 -4.25
N LYS A 50 9.83 -12.10 -3.48
CA LYS A 50 8.90 -12.78 -2.56
C LYS A 50 7.70 -13.34 -3.31
N VAL A 51 7.17 -12.60 -4.28
CA VAL A 51 6.00 -13.03 -5.06
C VAL A 51 6.36 -14.19 -5.99
N SER A 52 7.53 -14.16 -6.64
CA SER A 52 7.97 -15.23 -7.54
C SER A 52 8.10 -16.57 -6.81
N LYS A 53 8.60 -16.58 -5.57
CA LYS A 53 8.69 -17.80 -4.74
C LYS A 53 7.31 -18.44 -4.50
N LYS A 54 6.28 -17.64 -4.27
CA LYS A 54 4.89 -18.13 -4.12
C LYS A 54 4.39 -18.74 -5.43
N LEU A 55 4.66 -18.07 -6.55
CA LEU A 55 4.27 -18.54 -7.87
C LEU A 55 4.95 -19.88 -8.23
N VAL A 56 6.26 -19.98 -8.02
CA VAL A 56 7.03 -21.21 -8.25
C VAL A 56 6.53 -22.35 -7.36
N ALA A 57 6.23 -22.08 -6.08
CA ALA A 57 5.69 -23.08 -5.18
C ALA A 57 4.33 -23.61 -5.66
N LEU A 58 3.45 -22.73 -6.15
CA LEU A 58 2.18 -23.13 -6.74
C LEU A 58 2.37 -24.07 -7.93
N TYR A 59 3.23 -23.71 -8.90
CA TYR A 59 3.49 -24.55 -10.06
C TYR A 59 4.09 -25.91 -9.71
N LYS A 60 4.94 -25.99 -8.67
CA LYS A 60 5.48 -27.27 -8.18
C LYS A 60 4.41 -28.19 -7.60
N ASN A 61 3.34 -27.63 -7.01
CA ASN A 61 2.24 -28.41 -6.43
C ASN A 61 1.22 -28.89 -7.47
N LEU A 62 1.30 -28.40 -8.71
CA LEU A 62 0.41 -28.81 -9.82
C LEU A 62 1.03 -29.93 -10.68
N ARG A 63 2.23 -30.39 -10.33
CA ARG A 63 2.96 -31.47 -11.02
C ARG A 63 2.92 -32.74 -10.19
#